data_AF-A0A7J8GAR7-F1
#
_entry.id   AF-A0A7J8GAR7-F1
#
_cell.length_a   1.000
_cell.length_b   1.000
_cell.length_c   1.000
_cell.angle_alpha   90.00
_cell.angle_beta   90.00
_cell.angle_gamma   90.00
#
_symmetry.space_group_name_H-M   'P 1'
#
loop_
_entity.id
_entity.type
_entity.pdbx_description
1 polymer ?
#
loop_
_entity_poly.entity_id
_entity_poly.type
_entity_poly.pdbx_seq_one_letter_code
_entity_poly.pdbx_strand_id
1 'polypeptide(L)'
;MVKLANPLYTEWILEAIQKIKKQKQRPSEERICHAVSTSHGLDKKTVSEQLELSVQDGSVLKVTNKGLASYKDPDNPGRFSSVKPGTFPKSAKGSRGTCNDLRNVDWNKLLRRAIEGLEEPNGSSLKNIEKYLRSQNDLTSTTNNPAFQQRLRLGAKRAVNNGRLLKDGPQYRVNYGSSDGKGAPKYPSAFPSSLPPVSLLPHEKDQPRADPIPICSFCLGTKESNRDKKPEELLSCADCGSSGHPSCLKFCPELTTNVKALRWQCIECKTCSACRIQGKNADNMLFCDSCDRGFHMECCDPPLSRMPKGMWICQVCRPKKKGRKLLHEKAAQIKRRYAKPIGRPKNKLKQRLL
;
A
#
# COMPACT_ATOMS: atom_id res chain seq x y z
N MET A 1 -30.13 -6.27 -8.60
CA MET A 1 -29.44 -6.78 -7.39
C MET A 1 -28.67 -8.02 -7.83
N VAL A 2 -27.34 -7.94 -7.95
CA VAL A 2 -26.51 -9.07 -8.41
C VAL A 2 -26.44 -10.07 -7.27
N LYS A 3 -26.94 -11.31 -7.47
CA LYS A 3 -26.77 -12.39 -6.50
C LYS A 3 -25.30 -12.77 -6.52
N LEU A 4 -24.60 -12.59 -5.39
CA LEU A 4 -23.23 -13.03 -5.21
C LEU A 4 -23.24 -14.45 -4.63
N ALA A 5 -22.21 -15.26 -4.95
CA ALA A 5 -22.06 -16.54 -4.29
C ALA A 5 -21.81 -16.34 -2.80
N ASN A 6 -22.34 -17.24 -1.97
CA ASN A 6 -22.03 -17.23 -0.55
C ASN A 6 -20.56 -17.68 -0.37
N PRO A 7 -19.71 -16.85 0.25
CA PRO A 7 -18.27 -17.13 0.34
C PRO A 7 -17.95 -18.45 1.06
N LEU A 8 -18.80 -18.88 1.99
CA LEU A 8 -18.64 -20.14 2.72
C LEU A 8 -18.95 -21.35 1.84
N TYR A 9 -19.94 -21.26 0.94
CA TYR A 9 -20.23 -22.32 -0.02
C TYR A 9 -19.18 -22.37 -1.13
N THR A 10 -18.65 -21.22 -1.54
CA THR A 10 -17.52 -21.13 -2.48
C THR A 10 -16.26 -21.80 -1.93
N GLU A 11 -15.95 -21.63 -0.64
CA GLU A 11 -14.83 -22.32 0.01
C GLU A 11 -14.99 -23.85 -0.03
N TRP A 12 -16.17 -24.36 0.33
CA TRP A 12 -16.47 -25.81 0.28
C TRP A 12 -16.39 -26.37 -1.14
N ILE A 13 -16.85 -25.61 -2.13
CA ILE A 13 -16.75 -25.95 -3.55
C ILE A 13 -15.28 -26.02 -3.99
N LEU A 14 -14.45 -25.05 -3.60
CA LEU A 14 -13.03 -25.03 -3.93
C LEU A 14 -12.28 -26.19 -3.26
N GLU A 15 -12.59 -26.50 -2.00
CA GLU A 15 -12.05 -27.65 -1.29
C GLU A 15 -12.41 -28.96 -2.01
N ALA A 16 -13.67 -29.12 -2.43
CA ALA A 16 -14.11 -30.26 -3.23
C ALA A 16 -13.35 -30.36 -4.55
N ILE A 17 -13.18 -29.25 -5.29
CA ILE A 17 -12.39 -29.21 -6.52
C ILE A 17 -10.94 -29.66 -6.27
N GLN A 18 -10.31 -29.18 -5.20
CA GLN A 18 -8.93 -29.55 -4.83
C GLN A 18 -8.83 -31.03 -4.44
N LYS A 19 -9.80 -31.56 -3.68
CA LYS A 19 -9.86 -32.97 -3.29
C LYS A 19 -10.02 -33.90 -4.50
N ILE A 20 -10.90 -33.56 -5.43
CA ILE A 20 -11.11 -34.30 -6.68
C ILE A 20 -9.85 -34.25 -7.55
N LYS A 21 -9.20 -33.09 -7.66
CA LYS A 21 -7.91 -32.95 -8.36
C LYS A 21 -6.79 -33.79 -7.71
N LYS A 22 -6.70 -33.83 -6.37
CA LYS A 22 -5.74 -34.69 -5.64
C LYS A 22 -5.94 -36.17 -5.96
N GLN A 23 -7.19 -36.60 -6.16
CA GLN A 23 -7.55 -37.94 -6.59
C GLN A 23 -7.32 -38.21 -8.09
N LYS A 24 -6.68 -37.28 -8.82
CA LYS A 24 -6.46 -37.31 -10.28
C LYS A 24 -7.76 -37.46 -11.08
N GLN A 25 -8.87 -37.02 -10.49
CA GLN A 25 -10.19 -37.09 -11.05
C GLN A 25 -10.59 -35.73 -11.64
N ARG A 26 -11.52 -35.74 -12.60
CA ARG A 26 -12.06 -34.52 -13.20
C ARG A 26 -13.05 -33.86 -12.22
N PRO A 27 -12.91 -32.57 -11.87
CA PRO A 27 -13.93 -31.85 -11.11
C PRO A 27 -15.12 -31.49 -12.01
N SER A 28 -16.03 -32.44 -12.22
CA SER A 28 -17.34 -32.19 -12.83
C SER A 28 -18.33 -31.67 -11.79
N GLU A 29 -19.42 -31.06 -12.26
CA GLU A 29 -20.49 -30.56 -11.40
C GLU A 29 -21.03 -31.66 -10.48
N GLU A 30 -21.35 -32.83 -11.03
CA GLU A 30 -21.84 -34.00 -10.29
C GLU A 30 -20.88 -34.42 -9.17
N ARG A 31 -19.57 -34.43 -9.45
CA ARG A 31 -18.55 -34.84 -8.47
C ARG A 31 -18.35 -33.80 -7.38
N ILE A 32 -18.46 -32.52 -7.74
CA ILE A 32 -18.39 -31.41 -6.77
C ILE A 32 -19.62 -31.44 -5.87
N CYS A 33 -20.82 -31.54 -6.44
CA CYS A 33 -22.05 -31.68 -5.66
C CYS A 33 -21.99 -32.88 -4.72
N HIS A 34 -21.56 -34.06 -5.20
CA HIS A 34 -21.42 -35.23 -4.35
C HIS A 34 -20.38 -35.03 -3.23
N ALA A 35 -19.21 -34.49 -3.56
CA ALA A 35 -18.15 -34.25 -2.58
C ALA A 35 -18.60 -33.27 -1.47
N VAL A 36 -19.25 -32.17 -1.84
CA VAL A 36 -19.75 -31.15 -0.90
C VAL A 36 -20.93 -31.67 -0.08
N SER A 37 -21.87 -32.41 -0.70
CA SER A 37 -22.97 -33.05 0.02
C SER A 37 -22.46 -34.07 1.04
N THR A 38 -21.42 -34.84 0.71
CA THR A 38 -20.85 -35.83 1.63
C THR A 38 -20.01 -35.20 2.75
N SER A 39 -19.29 -34.09 2.50
CA SER A 39 -18.45 -33.46 3.53
C SER A 39 -19.20 -32.44 4.41
N HIS A 40 -20.19 -31.73 3.87
CA HIS A 40 -20.86 -30.62 4.55
C HIS A 40 -22.39 -30.77 4.63
N GLY A 41 -22.97 -31.87 4.14
CA GLY A 41 -24.41 -32.15 4.26
C GLY A 41 -25.33 -31.23 3.45
N LEU A 42 -24.79 -30.49 2.47
CA LEU A 42 -25.58 -29.59 1.62
C LEU A 42 -26.39 -30.35 0.57
N ASP A 43 -27.58 -29.83 0.26
CA ASP A 43 -28.39 -30.34 -0.85
C ASP A 43 -27.72 -30.06 -2.20
N LYS A 44 -27.84 -31.01 -3.13
CA LYS A 44 -27.21 -30.96 -4.46
C LYS A 44 -27.66 -29.75 -5.27
N LYS A 45 -28.93 -29.35 -5.12
CA LYS A 45 -29.49 -28.19 -5.83
C LYS A 45 -28.83 -26.89 -5.36
N THR A 46 -28.65 -26.73 -4.05
CA THR A 46 -27.97 -25.56 -3.47
C THR A 46 -26.50 -25.51 -3.89
N VAL A 47 -25.80 -26.65 -3.95
CA VAL A 47 -24.41 -26.67 -4.40
C VAL A 47 -24.27 -26.29 -5.88
N SER A 48 -25.15 -26.77 -6.76
CA SER A 48 -25.16 -26.41 -8.18
C SER A 48 -25.43 -24.92 -8.39
N GLU A 49 -26.44 -24.35 -7.72
CA GLU A 49 -26.73 -22.91 -7.78
C GLU A 49 -25.55 -22.05 -7.29
N GLN A 50 -24.89 -22.46 -6.20
CA GLN A 50 -23.74 -21.73 -5.65
C GLN A 50 -22.48 -21.89 -6.49
N LEU A 51 -22.31 -23.03 -7.15
CA LEU A 51 -21.25 -23.25 -8.12
C LEU A 51 -21.40 -22.34 -9.33
N GLU A 52 -22.63 -22.17 -9.85
CA GLU A 52 -22.91 -21.27 -10.96
C GLU A 52 -22.67 -19.79 -10.59
N LEU A 53 -23.11 -19.37 -9.39
CA LEU A 53 -22.83 -18.03 -8.88
C LEU A 53 -21.34 -17.79 -8.68
N SER A 54 -20.59 -18.78 -8.17
CA SER A 54 -19.13 -18.69 -7.99
C SER A 54 -18.37 -18.64 -9.32
N VAL A 55 -18.98 -19.15 -10.40
CA VAL A 55 -18.44 -18.97 -11.76
C VAL A 55 -18.72 -17.57 -12.29
N GLN A 56 -19.89 -17.02 -11.98
CA GLN A 56 -20.29 -15.69 -12.42
C GLN A 56 -19.48 -14.56 -11.76
N ASP A 57 -19.13 -14.71 -10.47
CA ASP A 57 -18.30 -13.74 -9.74
C ASP A 57 -16.79 -13.94 -9.93
N GLY A 58 -16.38 -15.01 -10.61
CA GLY A 58 -14.99 -15.31 -10.95
C GLY A 58 -14.21 -16.05 -9.86
N SER A 59 -14.85 -16.45 -8.76
CA SER A 59 -14.22 -17.23 -7.68
C SER A 59 -13.93 -18.68 -8.09
N VAL A 60 -14.61 -19.20 -9.12
CA VAL A 60 -14.39 -20.52 -9.71
C VAL A 60 -14.35 -20.41 -11.24
N LEU A 61 -13.35 -21.01 -11.89
CA LEU A 61 -13.24 -21.05 -13.35
C LEU A 61 -13.94 -22.27 -13.93
N LYS A 62 -14.93 -22.07 -14.80
CA LYS A 62 -15.55 -23.13 -15.62
C LYS A 62 -14.81 -23.26 -16.96
N VAL A 63 -14.29 -24.46 -17.23
CA VAL A 63 -13.61 -24.82 -18.48
C VAL A 63 -14.41 -25.91 -19.18
N THR A 64 -14.86 -25.66 -20.40
CA THR A 64 -15.57 -26.65 -21.22
C THR A 64 -14.62 -27.25 -22.26
N ASN A 65 -14.60 -28.59 -22.35
CA ASN A 65 -13.83 -29.31 -23.37
C ASN A 65 -14.69 -30.47 -23.89
N LYS A 66 -14.94 -30.50 -25.20
CA LYS A 66 -15.80 -31.48 -25.89
C LYS A 66 -17.17 -31.67 -25.21
N GLY A 67 -17.85 -30.56 -24.89
CA GLY A 67 -19.17 -30.58 -24.25
C GLY A 67 -19.19 -30.87 -22.75
N LEU A 68 -18.06 -31.28 -22.17
CA LEU A 68 -17.97 -31.56 -20.73
C LEU A 68 -17.43 -30.32 -20.00
N ALA A 69 -18.09 -29.91 -18.91
CA ALA A 69 -17.60 -28.86 -18.02
C ALA A 69 -16.61 -29.40 -16.98
N SER A 70 -15.60 -28.61 -16.63
CA SER A 70 -14.68 -28.87 -15.53
C SER A 70 -14.48 -27.58 -14.77
N TYR A 71 -14.52 -27.64 -13.46
CA TYR A 71 -14.36 -26.47 -12.61
C TYR A 71 -12.95 -26.44 -12.01
N LYS A 72 -12.37 -25.25 -11.91
CA LYS A 72 -10.99 -25.04 -11.47
C LYS A 72 -10.91 -23.84 -10.54
N ASP A 73 -10.01 -23.95 -9.58
CA ASP A 73 -9.55 -22.86 -8.74
C ASP A 73 -8.74 -21.83 -9.58
N PRO A 74 -9.12 -20.53 -9.59
CA PRO A 74 -8.39 -19.47 -10.29
C PRO A 74 -6.95 -19.26 -9.78
N ASP A 75 -6.73 -19.46 -8.47
CA ASP A 75 -5.43 -19.25 -7.83
C ASP A 75 -4.52 -20.48 -7.91
N ASN A 76 -5.07 -21.61 -8.35
CA ASN A 76 -4.32 -22.86 -8.51
C ASN A 76 -4.69 -23.63 -9.81
N PRO A 77 -4.26 -23.12 -10.98
CA PRO A 77 -4.56 -23.74 -12.28
C PRO A 77 -3.96 -25.14 -12.47
N GLY A 78 -3.05 -25.58 -11.61
CA GLY A 78 -2.33 -26.85 -11.70
C GLY A 78 -1.02 -26.74 -12.49
N ARG A 79 -0.18 -27.77 -12.34
CA ARG A 79 1.20 -27.86 -12.84
C ARG A 79 1.28 -27.57 -14.34
N PHE A 80 1.80 -26.40 -14.71
CA PHE A 80 2.26 -26.16 -16.08
C PHE A 80 3.53 -26.99 -16.30
N SER A 81 3.47 -27.94 -17.22
CA SER A 81 4.65 -28.58 -17.79
C SER A 81 5.48 -27.49 -18.48
N SER A 82 6.75 -27.34 -18.09
CA SER A 82 7.70 -26.49 -18.81
C SER A 82 7.77 -26.91 -20.28
N VAL A 83 7.28 -26.06 -21.18
CA VAL A 83 7.52 -26.21 -22.62
C VAL A 83 8.75 -25.38 -22.97
N LYS A 84 9.72 -26.03 -23.60
CA LYS A 84 10.95 -25.42 -24.14
C LYS A 84 10.60 -24.32 -25.16
N PRO A 85 11.45 -23.28 -25.32
CA PRO A 85 11.21 -22.21 -26.27
C PRO A 85 11.44 -22.71 -27.69
N GLY A 86 10.43 -22.58 -28.54
CA GLY A 86 10.53 -22.89 -29.97
C GLY A 86 9.35 -23.73 -30.44
N THR A 87 8.29 -23.04 -30.85
CA THR A 87 7.38 -23.34 -31.98
C THR A 87 6.06 -22.62 -31.68
N PHE A 88 5.77 -21.55 -32.41
CA PHE A 88 4.47 -20.87 -32.37
C PHE A 88 3.44 -21.67 -33.17
N PRO A 89 2.21 -21.88 -32.65
CA PRO A 89 1.04 -22.02 -33.50
C PRO A 89 0.16 -20.78 -33.47
N LYS A 90 -0.41 -20.52 -34.64
CA LYS A 90 -1.06 -19.30 -35.13
C LYS A 90 -2.31 -18.89 -34.35
N SER A 91 -2.51 -17.58 -34.27
CA SER A 91 -3.70 -16.90 -33.77
C SER A 91 -4.98 -17.39 -34.46
N ALA A 92 -5.94 -17.85 -33.66
CA ALA A 92 -7.35 -17.88 -34.03
C ALA A 92 -8.08 -16.70 -33.36
N LYS A 93 -8.89 -16.05 -34.18
CA LYS A 93 -9.45 -14.71 -34.08
C LYS A 93 -10.65 -14.68 -33.13
N GLY A 94 -10.71 -13.68 -32.24
CA GLY A 94 -11.97 -13.15 -31.70
C GLY A 94 -12.18 -13.23 -30.19
N SER A 95 -11.77 -12.19 -29.46
CA SER A 95 -12.68 -11.45 -28.56
C SER A 95 -11.99 -10.16 -28.10
N ARG A 96 -12.66 -9.01 -28.29
CA ARG A 96 -12.22 -7.69 -27.84
C ARG A 96 -12.25 -7.64 -26.30
N GLY A 97 -11.11 -7.81 -25.66
CA GLY A 97 -10.90 -7.46 -24.26
C GLY A 97 -10.33 -6.04 -24.16
N THR A 98 -10.96 -5.18 -23.37
CA THR A 98 -10.55 -3.80 -23.11
C THR A 98 -9.11 -3.74 -22.59
N CYS A 99 -8.26 -3.04 -23.32
CA CYS A 99 -6.86 -2.79 -22.98
C CYS A 99 -6.77 -1.70 -21.92
N ASN A 100 -6.49 -2.03 -20.66
CA ASN A 100 -5.80 -1.08 -19.76
C ASN A 100 -5.29 -1.60 -18.41
N ASP A 101 -5.33 -2.90 -18.10
CA ASP A 101 -4.97 -3.30 -16.73
C ASP A 101 -3.48 -3.64 -16.54
N LEU A 102 -2.68 -2.60 -16.22
CA LEU A 102 -1.29 -2.74 -15.77
C LEU A 102 -1.13 -3.53 -14.45
N ARG A 103 -2.23 -3.98 -13.80
CA ARG A 103 -2.19 -4.80 -12.58
C ARG A 103 -1.62 -6.19 -12.80
N ASN A 104 -1.74 -6.74 -14.02
CA ASN A 104 -1.27 -8.09 -14.36
C ASN A 104 0.17 -8.14 -14.91
N VAL A 105 0.86 -6.99 -14.97
CA VAL A 105 2.23 -6.89 -15.47
C VAL A 105 3.22 -7.27 -14.35
N ASP A 106 4.09 -8.25 -14.61
CA ASP A 106 5.17 -8.62 -13.68
C ASP A 106 6.34 -7.62 -13.75
N TRP A 107 6.23 -6.58 -12.93
CA TRP A 107 7.24 -5.54 -12.81
C TRP A 107 8.61 -6.07 -12.36
N ASN A 108 8.67 -7.18 -11.61
CA ASN A 108 9.96 -7.74 -11.20
C ASN A 108 10.72 -8.32 -12.39
N LYS A 109 10.00 -9.02 -13.27
CA LYS A 109 10.58 -9.60 -14.49
C LYS A 109 11.06 -8.50 -15.44
N LEU A 110 10.27 -7.43 -15.61
CA LEU A 110 10.66 -6.29 -16.44
C LEU A 110 11.89 -5.55 -15.91
N LEU A 111 11.94 -5.29 -14.60
CA LEU A 111 13.07 -4.61 -13.98
C LEU A 111 14.37 -5.41 -14.07
N ARG A 112 14.32 -6.73 -13.86
CA ARG A 112 15.50 -7.59 -14.04
C ARG A 112 15.97 -7.60 -15.48
N ARG A 113 15.06 -7.85 -16.43
CA ARG A 113 15.38 -7.82 -17.87
C ARG A 113 16.02 -6.50 -18.30
N ALA A 114 15.53 -5.37 -17.77
CA ALA A 114 16.08 -4.07 -18.10
C ALA A 114 17.46 -3.81 -17.48
N ILE A 115 17.68 -4.20 -16.22
CA ILE A 115 18.98 -4.01 -15.56
C ILE A 115 20.04 -4.95 -16.14
N GLU A 116 19.67 -6.20 -16.44
CA GLU A 116 20.54 -7.18 -17.08
C GLU A 116 20.87 -6.77 -18.52
N GLY A 117 19.88 -6.31 -19.28
CA GLY A 117 20.07 -5.89 -20.68
C GLY A 117 20.76 -4.54 -20.87
N LEU A 118 20.95 -3.75 -19.80
CA LEU A 118 21.77 -2.53 -19.83
C LEU A 118 23.25 -2.82 -19.56
N GLU A 119 23.59 -4.01 -19.03
CA GLU A 119 24.96 -4.50 -18.80
C GLU A 119 25.87 -3.54 -17.98
N GLU A 120 25.28 -2.69 -17.12
CA GLU A 120 26.04 -1.76 -16.28
C GLU A 120 26.47 -2.44 -14.96
N PRO A 121 27.78 -2.59 -14.66
CA PRO A 121 28.28 -3.34 -13.49
C PRO A 121 27.88 -2.74 -12.13
N ASN A 122 27.60 -1.43 -12.08
CA ASN A 122 27.13 -0.73 -10.88
C ASN A 122 25.59 -0.56 -10.84
N GLY A 123 24.87 -1.21 -11.78
CA GLY A 123 23.44 -1.03 -11.95
C GLY A 123 23.06 0.28 -12.64
N SER A 124 21.77 0.45 -12.89
CA SER A 124 21.27 1.50 -13.79
C SER A 124 20.25 2.42 -13.13
N SER A 125 20.20 3.68 -13.59
CA SER A 125 19.19 4.63 -13.10
C SER A 125 17.79 4.25 -13.58
N LEU A 126 16.75 4.62 -12.82
CA LEU A 126 15.36 4.37 -13.21
C LEU A 126 15.01 4.99 -14.57
N LYS A 127 15.65 6.11 -14.93
CA LYS A 127 15.49 6.78 -16.22
C LYS A 127 16.08 5.96 -17.38
N ASN A 128 17.23 5.32 -17.16
CA ASN A 128 17.86 4.44 -18.15
C ASN A 128 17.07 3.13 -18.31
N ILE A 129 16.61 2.57 -17.18
CA ILE A 129 15.73 1.39 -17.15
C ILE A 129 14.43 1.67 -17.92
N GLU A 130 13.82 2.84 -17.71
CA GLU A 130 12.62 3.25 -18.45
C GLU A 130 12.89 3.38 -19.95
N LYS A 131 13.99 4.04 -20.33
CA LYS A 131 14.40 4.22 -21.73
C LYS A 131 14.62 2.87 -22.42
N TYR A 132 15.28 1.93 -21.75
CA TYR A 132 15.49 0.57 -22.23
C TYR A 132 14.17 -0.16 -22.44
N LEU A 133 13.25 -0.11 -21.46
CA LEU A 133 11.94 -0.76 -21.59
C LEU A 133 11.10 -0.16 -22.72
N ARG A 134 11.20 1.15 -22.96
CA ARG A 134 10.53 1.84 -24.08
C ARG A 134 11.10 1.47 -25.45
N SER A 135 12.36 1.07 -25.54
CA SER A 135 12.97 0.64 -26.80
C SER A 135 12.68 -0.82 -27.15
N GLN A 136 11.95 -1.56 -26.31
CA GLN A 136 11.55 -2.94 -26.56
C GLN A 136 10.16 -3.00 -27.24
N ASN A 137 10.11 -3.55 -28.46
CA ASN A 137 8.89 -3.62 -29.27
C ASN A 137 7.78 -4.47 -28.63
N ASP A 138 8.12 -5.45 -27.80
CA ASP A 138 7.17 -6.33 -27.10
C ASP A 138 6.46 -5.65 -25.91
N LEU A 139 6.92 -4.46 -25.49
CA LEU A 139 6.39 -3.73 -24.33
C LEU A 139 5.65 -2.44 -24.70
N THR A 140 5.50 -2.15 -25.99
CA THR A 140 4.92 -0.89 -26.51
C THR A 140 3.55 -0.55 -25.92
N SER A 141 2.66 -1.54 -25.75
CA SER A 141 1.34 -1.34 -25.12
C SER A 141 1.42 -1.05 -23.61
N THR A 142 2.46 -1.55 -22.94
CA THR A 142 2.69 -1.34 -21.50
C THR A 142 3.37 0.01 -21.24
N THR A 143 4.32 0.39 -22.09
CA THR A 143 5.14 1.60 -21.94
C THR A 143 4.42 2.87 -22.38
N ASN A 144 3.52 2.80 -23.36
CA ASN A 144 2.69 3.93 -23.81
C ASN A 144 1.58 4.30 -22.81
N ASN A 145 1.34 3.47 -21.80
CA ASN A 145 0.35 3.77 -20.78
C ASN A 145 0.83 4.95 -19.89
N PRO A 146 0.00 5.98 -19.64
CA PRO A 146 0.39 7.14 -18.85
C PRO A 146 0.76 6.79 -17.40
N ALA A 147 0.23 5.69 -16.85
CA ALA A 147 0.58 5.20 -15.51
C ALA A 147 1.85 4.34 -15.48
N PHE A 148 2.49 4.08 -16.63
CA PHE A 148 3.70 3.24 -16.73
C PHE A 148 4.83 3.74 -15.83
N GLN A 149 5.15 5.04 -15.88
CA GLN A 149 6.24 5.61 -15.08
C GLN A 149 6.00 5.45 -13.58
N GLN A 150 4.76 5.67 -13.13
CA GLN A 150 4.38 5.51 -11.73
C GLN A 150 4.46 4.04 -11.30
N ARG A 151 3.99 3.12 -12.15
CA ARG A 151 4.02 1.68 -11.88
C ARG A 151 5.43 1.10 -11.90
N LEU A 152 6.29 1.54 -12.81
CA LEU A 152 7.70 1.17 -12.86
C LEU A 152 8.43 1.63 -11.59
N ARG A 153 8.20 2.88 -11.16
CA ARG A 153 8.77 3.42 -9.92
C ARG A 153 8.30 2.65 -8.69
N LEU A 154 7.02 2.32 -8.60
CA LEU A 154 6.46 1.54 -7.49
C LEU A 154 6.98 0.10 -7.51
N GLY A 155 7.09 -0.52 -8.68
CA GLY A 155 7.69 -1.84 -8.89
C GLY A 155 9.15 -1.87 -8.42
N ALA A 156 9.95 -0.86 -8.78
CA ALA A 156 11.35 -0.75 -8.35
C ALA A 156 11.46 -0.58 -6.84
N LYS A 157 10.64 0.29 -6.23
CA LYS A 157 10.59 0.46 -4.76
C LYS A 157 10.23 -0.84 -4.04
N ARG A 158 9.23 -1.57 -4.55
CA ARG A 158 8.81 -2.88 -4.00
C ARG A 158 9.92 -3.93 -4.14
N ALA A 159 10.58 -3.99 -5.30
CA ALA A 159 11.66 -4.92 -5.53
C ALA A 159 12.88 -4.66 -4.63
N VAL A 160 13.17 -3.39 -4.32
CA VAL A 160 14.19 -3.02 -3.32
C VAL A 160 13.76 -3.41 -1.91
N ASN A 161 12.53 -3.10 -1.52
CA ASN A 161 12.00 -3.44 -0.20
C ASN A 161 11.96 -4.96 0.06
N ASN A 162 11.76 -5.75 -0.99
CA ASN A 162 11.74 -7.21 -0.93
C ASN A 162 13.14 -7.83 -1.12
N GLY A 163 14.21 -7.03 -1.11
CA GLY A 163 15.59 -7.50 -1.25
C GLY A 163 15.94 -8.10 -2.61
N ARG A 164 15.11 -7.89 -3.63
CA ARG A 164 15.32 -8.40 -5.00
C ARG A 164 16.17 -7.48 -5.86
N LEU A 165 16.12 -6.18 -5.57
CA LEU A 165 17.01 -5.16 -6.11
C LEU A 165 17.76 -4.48 -4.97
N LEU A 166 18.99 -4.07 -5.22
CA LEU A 166 19.75 -3.15 -4.36
C LEU A 166 19.63 -1.74 -4.95
N LYS A 167 19.60 -0.73 -4.08
CA LYS A 167 19.52 0.67 -4.50
C LYS A 167 20.68 1.45 -3.90
N ASP A 168 21.68 1.70 -4.73
CA ASP A 168 22.87 2.46 -4.38
C ASP A 168 22.74 3.86 -4.99
N GLY A 169 22.25 4.81 -4.19
CA GLY A 169 21.98 6.18 -4.66
C GLY A 169 20.90 6.23 -5.77
N PRO A 170 21.20 6.77 -6.97
CA PRO A 170 20.27 6.81 -8.10
C PRO A 170 20.20 5.49 -8.89
N GLN A 171 21.09 4.52 -8.62
CA GLN A 171 21.23 3.28 -9.38
C GLN A 171 20.51 2.10 -8.74
N TYR A 172 19.98 1.21 -9.57
CA TYR A 172 19.31 -0.03 -9.20
C TYR A 172 20.08 -1.22 -9.77
N ARG A 173 20.37 -2.20 -8.93
CA ARG A 173 21.11 -3.42 -9.26
C ARG A 173 20.32 -4.67 -8.87
N VAL A 174 20.44 -5.76 -9.62
CA VAL A 174 19.83 -7.04 -9.26
C VAL A 174 20.57 -7.67 -8.07
N ASN A 175 19.84 -8.10 -7.04
CA ASN A 175 20.42 -8.85 -5.93
C ASN A 175 20.40 -10.36 -6.26
N TYR A 176 21.58 -10.94 -6.49
CA TYR A 176 21.76 -12.36 -6.82
C TYR A 176 22.02 -13.24 -5.59
N GLY A 177 21.50 -12.85 -4.41
CA GLY A 177 21.88 -13.37 -3.09
C GLY A 177 22.30 -14.85 -3.04
N SER A 178 23.49 -15.10 -2.46
CA SER A 178 23.92 -16.43 -2.03
C SER A 178 22.87 -17.05 -1.09
N SER A 179 22.65 -18.35 -1.28
CA SER A 179 21.89 -19.21 -0.39
C SER A 179 22.54 -19.21 1.00
N ASP A 180 22.02 -18.42 1.93
CA ASP A 180 21.92 -18.79 3.35
C ASP A 180 21.26 -17.68 4.17
N GLY A 181 20.40 -18.10 5.11
CA GLY A 181 20.09 -17.30 6.30
C GLY A 181 18.79 -16.49 6.27
N LYS A 182 17.86 -16.89 7.13
CA LYS A 182 16.73 -16.09 7.62
C LYS A 182 17.20 -14.68 8.01
N GLY A 183 16.73 -13.66 7.30
CA GLY A 183 16.96 -12.26 7.63
C GLY A 183 15.64 -11.51 7.76
N ALA A 184 15.26 -11.13 8.98
CA ALA A 184 14.18 -10.19 9.23
C ALA A 184 14.44 -8.85 8.50
N PRO A 185 13.38 -8.11 8.11
CA PRO A 185 13.55 -6.80 7.47
C PRO A 185 14.22 -5.83 8.44
N LYS A 186 15.48 -5.48 8.17
CA LYS A 186 16.19 -4.40 8.87
C LYS A 186 15.63 -3.06 8.40
N TYR A 187 14.68 -2.51 9.15
CA TYR A 187 14.43 -1.07 9.11
C TYR A 187 15.72 -0.34 9.49
N PRO A 188 16.09 0.78 8.84
CA PRO A 188 17.10 1.66 9.39
C PRO A 188 16.62 2.16 10.74
N SER A 189 17.24 1.65 11.80
CA SER A 189 17.02 2.04 13.19
C SER A 189 17.52 3.48 13.39
N ALA A 190 16.61 4.43 13.26
CA ALA A 190 16.72 5.75 13.89
C ALA A 190 15.34 6.42 13.93
N PHE A 191 14.37 5.82 14.63
CA PHE A 191 13.25 6.61 15.12
C PHE A 191 13.82 7.68 16.08
N PRO A 192 13.47 8.96 15.94
CA PRO A 192 13.93 9.98 16.87
C PRO A 192 13.45 9.60 18.27
N SER A 193 14.39 9.37 19.20
CA SER A 193 14.15 8.81 20.54
C SER A 193 13.33 9.70 21.50
N SER A 194 12.58 10.69 21.00
CA SER A 194 11.82 11.62 21.84
C SER A 194 10.68 12.31 21.08
N LEU A 195 9.87 11.58 20.30
CA LEU A 195 8.60 12.15 19.84
C LEU A 195 7.60 12.19 21.01
N PRO A 196 6.84 13.29 21.19
CA PRO A 196 5.80 13.35 22.20
C PRO A 196 4.72 12.29 21.94
N PRO A 197 4.01 11.83 22.99
CA PRO A 197 2.85 10.96 22.82
C PRO A 197 1.84 11.57 21.85
N VAL A 198 1.27 10.74 20.99
CA VAL A 198 0.22 11.20 20.07
C VAL A 198 -1.04 11.57 20.84
N SER A 199 -1.69 12.65 20.42
CA SER A 199 -2.97 13.09 20.99
C SER A 199 -4.02 13.22 19.89
N LEU A 200 -5.30 13.01 20.22
CA LEU A 200 -6.41 13.32 19.33
C LEU A 200 -6.48 14.83 19.07
N LEU A 201 -6.68 15.21 17.82
CA LEU A 201 -6.97 16.59 17.43
C LEU A 201 -8.42 16.93 17.81
N PRO A 202 -8.77 18.21 18.03
CA PRO A 202 -10.11 18.59 18.50
C PRO A 202 -11.25 18.01 17.66
N HIS A 203 -11.16 18.14 16.34
CA HIS A 203 -12.15 17.61 15.40
C HIS A 203 -12.20 16.07 15.30
N GLU A 204 -11.28 15.34 15.93
CA GLU A 204 -11.29 13.86 15.95
C GLU A 204 -12.00 13.30 17.19
N LYS A 205 -12.12 14.10 18.27
CA LYS A 205 -12.62 13.61 19.57
C LYS A 205 -14.11 13.32 19.55
N ASP A 206 -14.88 14.20 18.93
CA ASP A 206 -16.35 14.19 19.01
C ASP A 206 -17.00 13.51 17.79
N GLN A 207 -16.20 12.90 16.91
CA GLN A 207 -16.72 12.25 15.71
C GLN A 207 -17.10 10.79 15.98
N PRO A 208 -18.26 10.33 15.45
CA PRO A 208 -18.67 8.96 15.58
C PRO A 208 -17.64 8.03 14.93
N ARG A 209 -17.53 6.81 15.47
CA ARG A 209 -16.72 5.74 14.88
C ARG A 209 -17.65 4.72 14.24
N ALA A 210 -17.34 4.32 13.02
CA ALA A 210 -17.99 3.20 12.36
C ALA A 210 -17.70 1.89 13.09
N ASP A 211 -18.64 0.96 13.01
CA ASP A 211 -18.48 -0.37 13.60
C ASP A 211 -17.33 -1.13 12.93
N PRO A 212 -16.34 -1.63 13.69
CA PRO A 212 -15.22 -2.37 13.15
C PRO A 212 -15.65 -3.64 12.42
N ILE A 213 -15.19 -3.82 11.19
CA ILE A 213 -15.33 -5.09 10.46
C ILE A 213 -14.28 -6.05 11.03
N PRO A 214 -14.64 -7.22 11.62
CA PRO A 214 -13.72 -8.08 12.36
C PRO A 214 -12.80 -8.93 11.46
N ILE A 215 -12.52 -8.48 10.24
CA ILE A 215 -11.77 -9.18 9.21
C ILE A 215 -10.81 -8.20 8.51
N CYS A 216 -9.58 -8.64 8.28
CA CYS A 216 -8.57 -7.89 7.55
C CYS A 216 -8.88 -7.81 6.04
N SER A 217 -9.00 -6.61 5.48
CA SER A 217 -9.26 -6.41 4.05
C SER A 217 -8.14 -6.88 3.10
N PHE A 218 -6.96 -7.24 3.62
CA PHE A 218 -5.79 -7.63 2.82
C PHE A 218 -5.49 -9.13 2.80
N CYS A 219 -5.91 -9.87 3.82
CA CYS A 219 -5.65 -11.30 3.95
C CYS A 219 -6.90 -12.11 4.34
N LEU A 220 -8.02 -11.42 4.58
CA LEU A 220 -9.30 -12.00 5.02
C LEU A 220 -9.23 -12.75 6.36
N GLY A 221 -8.13 -12.60 7.10
CA GLY A 221 -7.97 -13.16 8.43
C GLY A 221 -8.60 -12.28 9.52
N THR A 222 -9.05 -12.92 10.61
CA THR A 222 -9.53 -12.25 11.82
C THR A 222 -8.36 -11.83 12.72
N LYS A 223 -8.65 -11.28 13.90
CA LYS A 223 -7.62 -11.01 14.91
C LYS A 223 -6.82 -12.24 15.37
N GLU A 224 -7.36 -13.44 15.16
CA GLU A 224 -6.70 -14.69 15.56
C GLU A 224 -5.68 -15.21 14.53
N SER A 225 -5.73 -14.71 13.29
CA SER A 225 -4.88 -15.22 12.21
C SER A 225 -4.56 -14.15 11.17
N ASN A 226 -3.33 -13.65 11.20
CA ASN A 226 -2.72 -12.88 10.12
C ASN A 226 -2.23 -13.79 8.97
N ARG A 227 -1.45 -13.23 8.02
CA ARG A 227 -0.88 -13.98 6.88
C ARG A 227 0.04 -15.12 7.30
N ASP A 228 0.69 -14.99 8.44
CA ASP A 228 1.59 -15.99 9.01
C ASP A 228 0.86 -16.95 9.98
N LYS A 229 -0.49 -16.92 9.99
CA LYS A 229 -1.36 -17.71 10.88
C LYS A 229 -1.10 -17.49 12.37
N LYS A 230 -0.71 -16.26 12.73
CA LYS A 230 -0.51 -15.83 14.12
C LYS A 230 -1.60 -14.86 14.56
N PRO A 231 -1.95 -14.83 15.86
CA PRO A 231 -2.86 -13.84 16.39
C PRO A 231 -2.23 -12.44 16.30
N GLU A 232 -2.99 -11.50 15.77
CA GLU A 232 -2.60 -10.11 15.59
C GLU A 232 -3.84 -9.22 15.59
N GLU A 233 -3.91 -8.27 16.51
CA GLU A 233 -5.04 -7.34 16.60
C GLU A 233 -5.19 -6.47 15.34
N LEU A 234 -6.45 -6.20 14.97
CA LEU A 234 -6.80 -5.40 13.80
C LEU A 234 -6.77 -3.90 14.12
N LEU A 235 -6.38 -3.10 13.12
CA LEU A 235 -6.63 -1.66 13.09
C LEU A 235 -7.86 -1.40 12.23
N SER A 236 -8.83 -0.66 12.74
CA SER A 236 -10.12 -0.44 12.09
C SER A 236 -10.34 1.02 11.76
N CYS A 237 -10.79 1.30 10.54
CA CYS A 237 -11.08 2.64 10.06
C CYS A 237 -12.27 3.22 10.82
N ALA A 238 -12.10 4.41 11.38
CA ALA A 238 -13.16 5.10 12.10
C ALA A 238 -14.30 5.60 11.21
N ASP A 239 -14.13 5.68 9.88
CA ASP A 239 -15.17 6.17 8.97
C ASP A 239 -15.94 5.05 8.25
N CYS A 240 -15.27 3.98 7.84
CA CYS A 240 -15.89 2.91 7.05
C CYS A 240 -15.85 1.52 7.72
N GLY A 241 -15.23 1.39 8.89
CA GLY A 241 -15.15 0.12 9.62
C GLY A 241 -14.14 -0.88 9.06
N SER A 242 -13.66 -0.71 7.83
CA SER A 242 -12.66 -1.60 7.21
C SER A 242 -11.42 -1.76 8.08
N SER A 243 -11.00 -3.00 8.25
CA SER A 243 -9.93 -3.38 9.17
C SER A 243 -8.72 -3.97 8.46
N GLY A 244 -7.56 -3.90 9.09
CA GLY A 244 -6.35 -4.54 8.61
C GLY A 244 -5.36 -4.86 9.72
N HIS A 245 -4.65 -5.98 9.58
CA HIS A 245 -3.51 -6.28 10.46
C HIS A 245 -2.39 -5.25 10.24
N PRO A 246 -1.73 -4.76 11.29
CA PRO A 246 -0.52 -3.94 11.17
C PRO A 246 0.53 -4.52 10.21
N SER A 247 0.77 -5.84 10.25
CA SER A 247 1.68 -6.56 9.35
C SER A 247 1.26 -6.54 7.87
N CYS A 248 -0.05 -6.52 7.61
CA CYS A 248 -0.63 -6.40 6.27
C CYS A 248 -0.55 -4.96 5.75
N LEU A 249 -0.79 -3.99 6.64
CA LEU A 249 -0.67 -2.55 6.40
C LEU A 249 0.79 -2.08 6.29
N LYS A 250 1.76 -2.93 6.67
CA LYS A 250 3.19 -2.62 6.72
C LYS A 250 3.55 -1.53 7.73
N PHE A 251 2.80 -1.48 8.83
CA PHE A 251 3.10 -0.60 9.95
C PHE A 251 4.17 -1.21 10.86
N CYS A 252 5.09 -0.38 11.35
CA CYS A 252 6.01 -0.79 12.41
C CYS A 252 5.30 -0.79 13.78
N PRO A 253 5.85 -1.46 14.81
CA PRO A 253 5.25 -1.51 16.15
C PRO A 253 4.99 -0.13 16.77
N GLU A 254 5.89 0.83 16.56
CA GLU A 254 5.78 2.19 17.11
C GLU A 254 4.61 2.94 16.47
N LEU A 255 4.51 2.90 15.13
CA LEU A 255 3.39 3.48 14.39
C LEU A 255 2.07 2.82 14.79
N THR A 256 2.06 1.49 14.88
CA THR A 256 0.88 0.72 15.29
C THR A 256 0.36 1.17 16.65
N THR A 257 1.25 1.33 17.63
CA THR A 257 0.89 1.77 18.99
C THR A 257 0.27 3.17 18.96
N ASN A 258 0.86 4.09 18.20
CA ASN A 258 0.33 5.44 18.06
C ASN A 258 -1.03 5.45 17.36
N VAL A 259 -1.18 4.70 16.27
CA VAL A 259 -2.42 4.63 15.51
C VAL A 259 -3.58 4.06 16.33
N LYS A 260 -3.33 3.06 17.19
CA LYS A 260 -4.33 2.51 18.12
C LYS A 260 -4.91 3.56 19.08
N ALA A 261 -4.12 4.56 19.46
CA ALA A 261 -4.54 5.64 20.34
C ALA A 261 -5.32 6.76 19.61
N LEU A 262 -5.51 6.66 18.29
CA LEU A 262 -6.07 7.72 17.46
C LEU A 262 -7.38 7.31 16.78
N ARG A 263 -8.10 8.30 16.23
CA ARG A 263 -9.23 8.07 15.31
C ARG A 263 -8.68 7.83 13.91
N TRP A 264 -8.14 6.64 13.68
CA TRP A 264 -7.47 6.29 12.44
C TRP A 264 -8.43 6.16 11.26
N GLN A 265 -7.98 6.61 10.08
CA GLN A 265 -8.69 6.46 8.81
C GLN A 265 -7.89 5.54 7.89
N CYS A 266 -8.53 4.67 7.12
CA CYS A 266 -7.85 3.88 6.09
C CYS A 266 -7.39 4.77 4.91
N ILE A 267 -6.65 4.18 3.95
CA ILE A 267 -6.12 4.92 2.79
C ILE A 267 -7.22 5.58 1.95
N GLU A 268 -8.35 4.90 1.75
CA GLU A 268 -9.47 5.39 0.95
C GLU A 268 -10.26 6.50 1.67
N CYS A 269 -10.34 6.45 3.01
CA CYS A 269 -11.04 7.46 3.81
C CYS A 269 -10.13 8.61 4.26
N LYS A 270 -8.82 8.56 3.97
CA LYS A 270 -7.86 9.51 4.55
C LYS A 270 -8.17 10.95 4.14
N THR A 271 -8.37 11.81 5.13
CA THR A 271 -8.56 13.26 4.92
C THR A 271 -7.36 14.05 5.44
N CYS A 272 -7.13 15.23 4.86
CA CYS A 272 -6.08 16.10 5.34
C CYS A 272 -6.39 16.61 6.75
N SER A 273 -5.44 16.41 7.67
CA SER A 273 -5.55 16.79 9.07
C SER A 273 -5.46 18.31 9.32
N ALA A 274 -5.24 19.11 8.28
CA ALA A 274 -5.34 20.57 8.33
C ALA A 274 -6.65 21.08 7.71
N CYS A 275 -6.90 20.78 6.43
CA CYS A 275 -8.03 21.34 5.67
C CYS A 275 -9.28 20.45 5.62
N ARG A 276 -9.26 19.26 6.23
CA ARG A 276 -10.41 18.33 6.39
C ARG A 276 -10.97 17.72 5.11
N ILE A 277 -10.36 17.97 3.97
CA ILE A 277 -10.80 17.42 2.69
C ILE A 277 -9.77 16.43 2.15
N GLN A 278 -10.20 15.50 1.29
CA GLN A 278 -9.29 14.66 0.49
C GLN A 278 -8.70 15.47 -0.68
N GLY A 279 -9.53 16.28 -1.33
CA GLY A 279 -9.16 17.18 -2.43
C GLY A 279 -8.83 16.46 -3.75
N LYS A 280 -8.64 17.23 -4.83
CA LYS A 280 -8.23 16.71 -6.16
C LYS A 280 -6.82 16.10 -6.15
N ASN A 281 -6.03 16.38 -5.12
CA ASN A 281 -4.64 15.94 -4.94
C ASN A 281 -4.52 14.84 -3.86
N ALA A 282 -5.56 14.06 -3.60
CA ALA A 282 -5.55 12.98 -2.60
C ALA A 282 -4.36 12.02 -2.80
N ASP A 283 -4.00 11.72 -4.05
CA ASP A 283 -2.86 10.85 -4.42
C ASP A 283 -1.48 11.41 -4.01
N ASN A 284 -1.37 12.73 -3.80
CA ASN A 284 -0.14 13.39 -3.38
C ASN A 284 -0.13 13.74 -1.88
N MET A 285 -1.11 13.24 -1.13
CA MET A 285 -1.18 13.46 0.32
C MET A 285 -0.04 12.70 1.03
N LEU A 286 0.63 13.37 1.96
CA LEU A 286 1.67 12.80 2.80
C LEU A 286 1.06 12.10 4.00
N PHE A 287 1.57 10.91 4.33
CA PHE A 287 1.21 10.20 5.56
C PHE A 287 2.36 10.30 6.56
N CYS A 288 2.03 10.66 7.80
CA CYS A 288 3.01 10.78 8.88
C CYS A 288 3.52 9.41 9.31
N ASP A 289 4.84 9.19 9.26
CA ASP A 289 5.45 7.91 9.68
C ASP A 289 5.34 7.64 11.21
N SER A 290 4.86 8.61 11.99
CA SER A 290 4.64 8.46 13.44
C SER A 290 3.17 8.26 13.83
N CYS A 291 2.20 8.77 13.07
CA CYS A 291 0.79 8.72 13.48
C CYS A 291 -0.20 8.43 12.34
N ASP A 292 0.30 8.23 11.12
CA ASP A 292 -0.47 7.94 9.91
C ASP A 292 -1.52 9.00 9.52
N ARG A 293 -1.46 10.21 10.10
CA ARG A 293 -2.30 11.34 9.66
C ARG A 293 -1.89 11.81 8.27
N GLY A 294 -2.89 12.14 7.45
CA GLY A 294 -2.74 12.69 6.12
C GLY A 294 -2.58 14.20 6.11
N PHE A 295 -1.68 14.73 5.29
CA PHE A 295 -1.53 16.17 5.04
C PHE A 295 -1.22 16.42 3.57
N HIS A 296 -1.90 17.37 2.95
CA HIS A 296 -1.43 17.90 1.66
C HIS A 296 -0.09 18.62 1.85
N MET A 297 0.71 18.68 0.79
CA MET A 297 2.01 19.36 0.83
C MET A 297 1.85 20.85 1.16
N GLU A 298 0.82 21.49 0.60
CA GLU A 298 0.43 22.88 0.87
C GLU A 298 -0.13 23.11 2.28
N CYS A 299 -0.63 22.05 2.92
CA CYS A 299 -1.19 22.06 4.28
C CYS A 299 -0.15 21.74 5.36
N CYS A 300 1.09 21.51 4.98
CA CYS A 300 2.20 21.34 5.92
C CYS A 300 2.59 22.70 6.55
N ASP A 301 3.24 22.66 7.72
CA ASP A 301 3.82 23.85 8.35
C ASP A 301 5.35 23.68 8.53
N PRO A 302 6.17 24.38 7.72
CA PRO A 302 5.78 25.22 6.57
C PRO A 302 5.29 24.38 5.37
N PRO A 303 4.58 25.00 4.40
CA PRO A 303 4.17 24.33 3.17
C PRO A 303 5.36 23.76 2.39
N LEU A 304 5.19 22.57 1.82
CA LEU A 304 6.24 21.86 1.10
C LEU A 304 6.06 22.03 -0.41
N SER A 305 7.14 22.39 -1.11
CA SER A 305 7.17 22.46 -2.58
C SER A 305 7.61 21.16 -3.24
N ARG A 306 8.22 20.24 -2.49
CA ARG A 306 8.72 18.95 -2.96
C ARG A 306 8.47 17.85 -1.94
N MET A 307 8.25 16.65 -2.45
CA MET A 307 8.08 15.43 -1.65
C MET A 307 9.31 15.23 -0.73
N PRO A 308 9.11 15.04 0.59
CA PRO A 308 10.20 14.71 1.52
C PRO A 308 10.96 13.46 1.08
N LYS A 309 12.28 13.46 1.29
CA LYS A 309 13.10 12.26 1.12
C LYS A 309 13.15 11.50 2.44
N GLY A 310 12.85 10.21 2.42
CA GLY A 310 12.87 9.36 3.61
C GLY A 310 11.67 9.62 4.52
N MET A 311 11.88 9.47 5.83
CA MET A 311 10.82 9.60 6.82
C MET A 311 10.30 11.03 6.94
N TRP A 312 8.99 11.18 7.06
CA TRP A 312 8.33 12.44 7.29
C TRP A 312 7.39 12.38 8.49
N ILE A 313 7.61 13.32 9.42
CA ILE A 313 6.80 13.49 10.63
C ILE A 313 5.99 14.77 10.49
N CYS A 314 4.69 14.73 10.77
CA CYS A 314 3.79 15.88 10.65
C CYS A 314 4.01 16.93 11.75
N GLN A 315 3.46 18.13 11.56
CA GLN A 315 3.56 19.24 12.51
C GLN A 315 2.89 18.96 13.86
N VAL A 316 1.99 17.97 13.94
CA VAL A 316 1.33 17.56 15.19
C VAL A 316 2.26 16.71 16.05
N CYS A 317 2.99 15.78 15.43
CA CYS A 317 3.94 14.89 16.11
C CYS A 317 5.28 15.56 16.38
N ARG A 318 5.66 16.60 15.63
CA ARG A 318 6.91 17.32 15.87
C ARG A 318 6.86 18.05 17.21
N PRO A 319 7.93 17.99 18.03
CA PRO A 319 8.02 18.81 19.23
C PRO A 319 7.91 20.30 18.86
N LYS A 320 7.04 21.04 19.56
CA LYS A 320 6.96 22.50 19.39
C LYS A 320 8.30 23.11 19.79
N LYS A 321 9.07 23.64 18.82
CA LYS A 321 10.30 24.37 19.10
C LYS A 321 9.93 25.63 19.91
N LYS A 322 10.13 25.60 21.24
CA LYS A 322 10.00 26.78 22.12
C LYS A 322 10.89 27.96 21.68
N GLY A 323 11.87 27.71 20.80
CA GLY A 323 12.84 28.69 20.33
C GLY A 323 12.27 29.94 19.65
N ARG A 324 11.12 29.89 18.96
CA ARG A 324 10.56 31.12 18.35
C ARG A 324 10.01 32.09 19.39
N LYS A 325 9.40 31.61 20.49
CA LYS A 325 8.98 32.47 21.61
C LYS A 325 10.18 33.12 22.29
N LEU A 326 11.23 32.35 22.58
CA LEU A 326 12.46 32.89 23.19
C LEU A 326 13.19 33.91 22.32
N LEU A 327 13.23 33.69 21.00
CA LEU A 327 13.83 34.65 20.06
C LEU A 327 12.97 35.92 19.93
N HIS A 328 11.63 35.79 19.90
CA HIS A 328 10.73 36.94 19.87
C HIS A 328 10.75 37.72 21.20
N GLU A 329 10.82 37.02 22.33
CA GLU A 329 11.00 37.62 23.66
C GLU A 329 12.35 38.32 23.79
N LYS A 330 13.45 37.68 23.37
CA LYS A 330 14.77 38.33 23.34
C LYS A 330 14.78 39.53 22.42
N ALA A 331 14.20 39.44 21.22
CA ALA A 331 14.08 40.57 20.30
C ALA A 331 13.22 41.70 20.88
N ALA A 332 12.10 41.37 21.54
CA ALA A 332 11.25 42.35 22.22
C ALA A 332 11.92 42.95 23.47
N GLN A 333 12.76 42.18 24.17
CA GLN A 333 13.55 42.64 25.32
C GLN A 333 14.68 43.57 24.87
N ILE A 334 15.36 43.25 23.76
CA ILE A 334 16.36 44.10 23.13
C ILE A 334 15.72 45.41 22.65
N LYS A 335 14.59 45.34 21.93
CA LYS A 335 13.83 46.54 21.53
C LYS A 335 13.42 47.40 22.73
N ARG A 336 12.97 46.79 23.84
CA ARG A 336 12.65 47.50 25.09
C ARG A 336 13.87 48.17 25.74
N ARG A 337 15.06 47.56 25.65
CA ARG A 337 16.31 48.18 26.14
C ARG A 337 16.70 49.42 25.33
N TYR A 338 16.54 49.37 24.01
CA TYR A 338 16.86 50.49 23.11
C TYR A 338 15.74 51.53 22.96
N ALA A 339 14.53 51.25 23.45
CA ALA A 339 13.39 52.18 23.45
C ALA A 339 13.38 53.16 24.64
N LYS A 340 14.24 52.97 25.66
CA LYS A 340 14.46 53.99 26.69
C LYS A 340 15.45 55.01 26.12
N PRO A 341 15.05 56.28 25.88
CA PRO A 341 16.02 57.30 25.54
C PRO A 341 16.94 57.48 26.75
N ILE A 342 18.22 57.16 26.59
CA ILE A 342 19.26 57.64 27.52
C ILE A 342 19.14 59.16 27.48
N GLY A 343 18.57 59.72 28.54
CA GLY A 343 18.38 61.15 28.67
C GLY A 343 19.73 61.84 28.52
N ARG A 344 19.91 62.56 27.42
CA ARG A 344 20.98 63.55 27.28
C ARG A 344 20.76 64.58 28.40
N PRO A 345 21.74 64.86 29.27
CA PRO A 345 21.58 65.92 30.27
C PRO A 345 21.39 67.24 29.50
N LYS A 346 20.22 67.87 29.64
CA LYS A 346 19.99 69.23 29.14
C LYS A 346 20.71 70.20 30.07
N ASN A 347 21.84 70.74 29.63
CA ASN A 347 22.44 71.93 30.24
C ASN A 347 21.41 73.06 30.24
N LYS A 348 20.95 73.46 31.42
CA LYS A 348 20.15 74.67 31.62
C LYS A 348 21.10 75.87 31.56
N LEU A 349 21.26 76.47 30.38
CA LEU A 349 21.80 77.83 30.30
C LEU A 349 20.69 78.78 30.76
N LYS A 350 20.83 79.29 31.98
CA LYS A 350 19.94 80.29 32.56
C LYS A 350 20.35 81.64 31.96
N GLN A 351 19.56 82.17 31.04
CA GLN A 351 19.55 83.59 30.72
C GLN A 351 19.20 84.36 32.00
N ARG A 352 20.08 85.24 32.44
CA ARG A 352 19.73 86.39 33.29
C ARG A 352 20.21 87.64 32.57
N LEU A 353 19.21 88.42 32.17
CA LEU A 353 19.19 89.86 31.93
C LEU A 353 20.39 90.64 32.46
N LEU A 354 20.99 91.44 31.58
CA LEU A 354 21.03 92.89 31.72
C LEU A 354 20.49 93.52 30.44
#